data_AF-A0A972RYN7-F1
#
_entry.id   AF-A0A972RYN7-F1
#
_cell.length_a   1.000
_cell.length_b   1.000
_cell.length_c   1.000
_cell.angle_alpha   90.00
_cell.angle_beta   90.00
_cell.angle_gamma   90.00
#
_symmetry.space_group_name_H-M   'P 1'
#
loop_
_entity.id
_entity.type
_entity.pdbx_description
1 polymer ?
#
loop_
_entity_poly.entity_id
_entity_poly.type
_entity_poly.pdbx_seq_one_letter_code
_entity_poly.pdbx_strand_id
1 'polypeptide(L)'
;MTENLINWNETYSVGNAEMDKQHKKLIEIINKLFKSFKDGNAQEILHEILQEMIDYANYHLNSEEKLLYKYDYPEKEKHEKLHEEFRN
;
A
#
# COMPACT_ATOMS: atom_id res chain seq x y z
N MET A 1 21.06 -13.08 3.36
CA MET A 1 19.86 -12.62 2.63
C MET A 1 18.88 -12.16 3.69
N THR A 2 18.47 -10.88 3.70
CA THR A 2 17.51 -10.40 4.69
C THR A 2 16.12 -10.90 4.30
N GLU A 3 15.43 -11.58 5.22
CA GLU A 3 14.06 -12.06 5.01
C GLU A 3 13.09 -10.89 4.86
N ASN A 4 12.22 -10.95 3.85
CA ASN A 4 11.05 -10.08 3.75
C ASN A 4 9.96 -10.56 4.73
N LEU A 5 9.20 -9.63 5.29
CA LEU A 5 8.00 -9.95 6.08
C LEU A 5 6.87 -10.46 5.19
N ILE A 6 6.67 -9.79 4.05
CA ILE A 6 5.62 -10.10 3.08
C ILE A 6 6.29 -10.29 1.72
N ASN A 7 6.08 -11.44 1.09
CA ASN A 7 6.48 -11.65 -0.30
C ASN A 7 5.24 -11.51 -1.20
N TRP A 8 5.41 -10.89 -2.37
CA TRP A 8 4.32 -10.84 -3.36
C TRP A 8 3.85 -12.26 -3.68
N ASN A 9 2.54 -12.45 -3.67
CA ASN A 9 1.88 -13.65 -4.13
C ASN A 9 0.90 -13.24 -5.23
N GLU A 10 0.82 -14.02 -6.31
CA GLU A 10 -0.12 -13.77 -7.40
C GLU A 10 -1.59 -13.77 -6.95
N THR A 11 -1.91 -14.34 -5.78
CA THR A 11 -3.24 -14.22 -5.16
C THR A 11 -3.62 -12.80 -4.74
N TYR A 12 -2.66 -11.87 -4.66
CA TYR A 12 -2.91 -10.46 -4.38
C TYR A 12 -3.20 -9.63 -5.64
N SER A 13 -3.04 -10.22 -6.83
CA SER A 13 -3.33 -9.54 -8.09
C SER A 13 -4.83 -9.29 -8.23
N VAL A 14 -5.18 -8.09 -8.70
CA VAL A 14 -6.55 -7.74 -9.08
C VAL A 14 -6.75 -7.75 -10.61
N GLY A 15 -5.77 -8.27 -11.35
CA GLY A 15 -5.79 -8.31 -12.81
C GLY A 15 -5.57 -6.96 -13.50
N ASN A 16 -5.32 -5.90 -12.73
CA ASN A 16 -4.96 -4.58 -13.25
C ASN A 16 -3.48 -4.30 -12.97
N ALA A 17 -2.67 -4.24 -14.04
CA ALA A 17 -1.22 -4.12 -13.92
C ALA A 17 -0.74 -2.86 -13.16
N GLU A 18 -1.48 -1.75 -13.25
CA GLU A 18 -1.14 -0.54 -12.52
C GLU A 18 -1.48 -0.67 -11.03
N MET A 19 -2.62 -1.26 -10.68
CA MET A 19 -2.97 -1.52 -9.27
C MET A 19 -2.00 -2.53 -8.64
N ASP A 20 -1.66 -3.60 -9.36
CA ASP A 20 -0.71 -4.62 -8.88
C ASP A 20 0.69 -4.02 -8.65
N LYS A 21 1.12 -3.08 -9.50
CA LYS A 21 2.37 -2.35 -9.31
C LYS A 21 2.34 -1.51 -8.03
N GLN A 22 1.22 -0.85 -7.75
CA GLN A 22 1.04 -0.07 -6.52
C GLN A 22 1.01 -0.97 -5.29
N HIS A 23 0.31 -2.12 -5.32
CA HIS A 23 0.33 -3.10 -4.24
C HIS A 23 1.73 -3.64 -3.96
N LYS A 24 2.51 -3.95 -5.00
CA LYS A 24 3.91 -4.39 -4.86
C LYS A 24 4.76 -3.33 -4.15
N LYS A 25 4.59 -2.05 -4.51
CA LYS A 25 5.30 -0.94 -3.85
C LYS A 25 4.87 -0.75 -2.39
N LEU A 26 3.60 -0.94 -2.05
CA LEU A 26 3.16 -0.98 -0.64
C LEU A 26 3.88 -2.09 0.15
N ILE A 27 3.94 -3.31 -0.42
CA ILE A 27 4.67 -4.43 0.17
C ILE A 27 6.17 -4.12 0.33
N GLU A 28 6.80 -3.47 -0.64
CA GLU A 28 8.20 -3.03 -0.54
C GLU A 28 8.41 -2.06 0.63
N ILE A 29 7.51 -1.08 0.83
CA ILE A 29 7.58 -0.13 1.94
C ILE A 29 7.42 -0.86 3.29
N ILE A 30 6.48 -1.80 3.40
CA ILE A 30 6.29 -2.62 4.60
C ILE A 30 7.55 -3.44 4.91
N ASN A 31 8.16 -4.05 3.90
CA ASN A 31 9.39 -4.81 4.07
C ASN A 31 10.58 -3.94 4.45
N LYS A 32 10.67 -2.70 3.92
CA LYS A 32 11.68 -1.71 4.31
C LYS A 32 11.54 -1.36 5.80
N LEU A 33 10.30 -1.15 6.26
CA LEU A 33 10.01 -0.93 7.67
C LEU A 33 10.44 -2.13 8.53
N PHE A 34 10.04 -3.34 8.16
CA PHE A 34 10.42 -4.57 8.87
C PHE A 34 11.93 -4.74 8.98
N LYS A 35 12.66 -4.48 7.89
CA LYS A 35 14.11 -4.57 7.87
C LYS A 35 14.75 -3.55 8.80
N SER A 36 14.24 -2.31 8.85
CA SER A 36 14.75 -1.29 9.78
C SER A 36 14.63 -1.70 11.25
N PHE A 37 13.56 -2.42 11.60
CA PHE A 37 13.42 -3.00 12.93
C PHE A 37 14.40 -4.14 13.19
N LYS A 38 14.64 -5.03 12.22
CA LYS A 38 15.63 -6.11 12.36
C LYS A 38 17.08 -5.59 12.47
N ASP A 39 17.40 -4.54 11.73
CA ASP A 39 18.76 -3.98 11.66
C ASP A 39 19.09 -3.04 12.83
N GLY A 40 18.12 -2.77 13.73
CA GLY A 40 18.31 -1.95 14.94
C GLY A 40 18.43 -0.44 14.69
N ASN A 41 18.21 0.02 13.46
CA ASN A 41 18.29 1.43 13.05
C ASN A 41 16.92 2.11 12.93
N ALA A 42 15.85 1.47 13.43
CA ALA A 42 14.49 1.98 13.31
C ALA A 42 14.34 3.43 13.79
N GLN A 43 14.96 3.85 14.91
CA GLN A 43 14.76 5.21 15.43
C GLN A 43 15.15 6.33 14.45
N GLU A 44 16.11 6.10 13.56
CA GLU A 44 16.61 7.12 12.63
C GLU A 44 15.75 7.25 11.38
N ILE A 45 15.25 6.13 10.85
CA ILE A 45 14.55 6.07 9.55
C ILE A 45 13.06 5.76 9.66
N LEU A 46 12.54 5.45 10.86
CA LEU A 46 11.14 5.08 11.07
C LEU A 46 10.19 6.20 10.64
N HIS A 47 10.50 7.45 11.00
CA HIS A 47 9.63 8.58 10.65
C HIS A 47 9.50 8.73 9.13
N GLU A 48 10.62 8.65 8.40
CA GLU A 48 10.63 8.75 6.95
C GLU A 48 9.88 7.60 6.28
N ILE A 49 10.04 6.37 6.77
CA ILE A 49 9.36 5.19 6.22
C ILE A 49 7.86 5.23 6.51
N LEU A 50 7.46 5.67 7.71
CA LEU A 50 6.04 5.83 8.05
C LEU A 50 5.40 6.93 7.19
N GLN A 51 6.10 8.03 6.95
CA GLN A 51 5.61 9.06 6.05
C GLN A 51 5.49 8.53 4.60
N GLU A 52 6.51 7.81 4.10
CA GLU A 52 6.46 7.14 2.79
C GLU A 52 5.25 6.18 2.70
N MET A 53 4.96 5.44 3.77
CA MET A 53 3.83 4.52 3.84
C MET A 53 2.49 5.26 3.78
N ILE A 54 2.31 6.32 4.57
CA ILE A 54 1.08 7.13 4.58
C ILE A 54 0.85 7.79 3.21
N ASP A 55 1.87 8.41 2.66
CA ASP A 55 1.78 9.11 1.37
C ASP A 55 1.44 8.13 0.25
N TYR A 56 2.09 6.96 0.23
CA TYR A 56 1.88 5.96 -0.81
C TYR A 56 0.53 5.24 -0.67
N ALA A 57 0.08 4.97 0.56
CA ALA A 57 -1.27 4.46 0.80
C ALA A 57 -2.31 5.44 0.27
N ASN A 58 -2.22 6.73 0.63
CA ASN A 58 -3.14 7.74 0.11
C ASN A 58 -3.10 7.85 -1.42
N TYR A 59 -1.92 7.80 -2.03
CA TYR A 59 -1.78 7.78 -3.49
C TYR A 59 -2.49 6.58 -4.13
N HIS A 60 -2.32 5.39 -3.55
CA HIS A 60 -2.94 4.16 -4.03
C HIS A 60 -4.46 4.20 -3.92
N LEU A 61 -4.99 4.51 -2.73
CA LEU A 61 -6.44 4.57 -2.48
C LEU A 61 -7.12 5.58 -3.42
N ASN A 62 -6.53 6.77 -3.59
CA ASN A 62 -7.03 7.79 -4.53
C ASN A 62 -6.97 7.33 -5.99
N SER A 63 -5.97 6.52 -6.37
CA SER A 63 -5.83 5.99 -7.73
C SER A 63 -6.90 4.94 -8.02
N GLU A 64 -7.17 4.08 -7.05
CA GLU A 64 -8.24 3.08 -7.13
C GLU A 64 -9.62 3.75 -7.17
N GLU A 65 -9.92 4.68 -6.26
CA GLU A 65 -11.18 5.43 -6.27
C GLU A 65 -11.44 6.09 -7.63
N LYS A 66 -10.44 6.82 -8.18
CA LYS A 66 -10.54 7.41 -9.52
C LYS A 66 -10.86 6.38 -10.60
N LEU A 67 -10.26 5.18 -10.52
CA LEU A 67 -10.50 4.10 -11.46
C LEU A 67 -11.94 3.57 -11.32
N LEU A 68 -12.38 3.29 -10.09
CA LEU A 68 -13.72 2.78 -9.79
C LEU A 68 -14.81 3.77 -10.23
N TYR A 69 -14.62 5.06 -9.97
CA TYR A 69 -15.53 6.12 -10.44
C TYR A 69 -15.53 6.27 -11.96
N LYS A 70 -14.35 6.24 -12.60
CA LYS A 70 -14.23 6.35 -14.06
C LYS A 70 -15.01 5.27 -14.81
N TYR A 71 -15.07 4.06 -14.26
CA TYR A 71 -15.75 2.91 -14.86
C TYR A 71 -17.12 2.62 -14.24
N ASP A 72 -17.66 3.54 -13.44
CA ASP A 72 -18.96 3.40 -12.77
C ASP A 72 -19.13 2.08 -12.01
N TYR A 73 -18.09 1.66 -11.28
CA TYR A 73 -18.13 0.40 -10.53
C TYR A 73 -19.31 0.41 -9.53
N PRO A 74 -20.12 -0.67 -9.47
CA PRO A 74 -21.35 -0.67 -8.67
C PRO A 74 -21.14 -0.40 -7.17
N GLU A 75 -20.01 -0.84 -6.59
CA GLU A 75 -19.73 -0.65 -5.16
C GLU A 75 -18.72 0.48 -4.86
N LYS A 76 -18.48 1.40 -5.79
CA LYS A 76 -17.47 2.47 -5.63
C LYS A 76 -17.64 3.31 -4.35
N GLU A 77 -18.86 3.68 -3.99
CA GLU A 77 -19.15 4.47 -2.77
C GLU A 77 -18.86 3.67 -1.49
N LYS A 78 -19.21 2.37 -1.49
CA LYS A 78 -18.90 1.48 -0.37
C LYS A 78 -17.39 1.27 -0.22
N HIS A 79 -16.67 1.17 -1.33
CA HIS A 79 -15.21 1.02 -1.34
C HIS A 79 -14.54 2.30 -0.81
N GLU A 80 -14.93 3.47 -1.32
CA GLU A 80 -14.44 4.77 -0.86
C GLU A 80 -14.65 4.94 0.66
N LYS A 81 -15.80 4.52 1.19
CA LYS A 81 -16.05 4.57 2.63
C LYS A 81 -15.07 3.71 3.45
N LEU A 82 -14.70 2.52 2.97
CA LEU A 82 -13.67 1.69 3.63
C LEU A 82 -12.31 2.40 3.61
N HIS A 83 -12.00 3.14 2.54
CA HIS A 83 -10.76 3.93 2.46
C HIS A 83 -10.79 5.14 3.39
N GLU A 84 -11.93 5.82 3.53
CA GLU A 84 -12.11 6.88 4.53
C GLU A 84 -11.93 6.34 5.95
N GLU A 85 -12.51 5.19 6.27
CA GLU A 85 -12.32 4.53 7.58
C GLU A 85 -10.86 4.14 7.84
N PHE A 86 -10.10 3.74 6.81
CA PHE A 86 -8.68 3.44 6.93
C PHE A 86 -7.79 4.68 7.09
N ARG A 87 -8.16 5.82 6.50
CA ARG A 87 -7.41 7.08 6.58
C ARG A 87 -7.54 7.79 7.93
N ASN A 88 -8.58 7.47 8.71
CA ASN A 88 -8.88 8.07 10.02
C ASN A 88 -8.20 7.31 11.17
#